data_AF-G3HDA0-F1
#
_entry.id   AF-G3HDA0-F1
#
_cell.length_a   1.000
_cell.length_b   1.000
_cell.length_c   1.000
_cell.angle_alpha   90.00
_cell.angle_beta   90.00
_cell.angle_gamma   90.00
#
_symmetry.space_group_name_H-M   'P 1'
#
loop_
_entity.id
_entity.type
_entity.pdbx_description
1 polymer ?
#
loop_
_entity_poly.entity_id
_entity_poly.type
_entity_poly.pdbx_seq_one_letter_code
_entity_poly.pdbx_strand_id
1 'polypeptide(L)'
;MAAAAELKLLEKSLGLRPGNKYSAQGERQIPVLQTNNGPSLTGLATIATHLVKQASKEHLLGSTAEEKALVQQWLEYRITQVDGHSSKEDTHTLLKVS
;
A
#
# COMPACT_ATOMS: atom_id res chain seq x y z
N MET A 1 -8.22 -6.64 7.15
CA MET A 1 -8.58 -5.24 6.79
C MET A 1 -8.64 -5.18 5.27
N ALA A 2 -9.61 -4.51 4.64
CA ALA A 2 -9.72 -4.51 3.18
C ALA A 2 -8.76 -3.49 2.56
N ALA A 3 -7.76 -3.92 1.79
CA ALA A 3 -6.72 -3.07 1.20
C ALA A 3 -7.27 -1.84 0.43
N ALA A 4 -8.43 -1.98 -0.22
CA ALA A 4 -9.09 -0.87 -0.91
C ALA A 4 -9.53 0.27 0.03
N ALA A 5 -9.89 -0.04 1.28
CA ALA A 5 -10.27 0.98 2.26
C ALA A 5 -9.06 1.79 2.73
N GLU A 6 -7.92 1.13 2.95
CA GLU A 6 -6.66 1.79 3.30
C GLU A 6 -6.19 2.73 2.18
N LEU A 7 -6.28 2.28 0.92
CA LEU A 7 -5.93 3.11 -0.24
C LEU A 7 -6.83 4.34 -0.39
N LYS A 8 -8.13 4.23 -0.09
CA LYS A 8 -9.04 5.40 -0.04
C LYS A 8 -8.68 6.38 1.07
N LEU A 9 -8.27 5.87 2.24
CA LEU A 9 -7.80 6.73 3.33
C LEU A 9 -6.50 7.43 2.97
N LEU A 10 -5.57 6.74 2.30
CA LEU A 10 -4.34 7.33 1.78
C LEU A 10 -4.63 8.41 0.72
N GLU A 11 -5.54 8.15 -0.22
CA GLU A 11 -5.97 9.15 -1.22
C GLU A 11 -6.46 10.44 -0.53
N LYS A 12 -7.32 10.28 0.50
CA LYS A 12 -7.83 11.40 1.30
C LYS A 12 -6.73 12.13 2.07
N SER A 13 -5.81 11.41 2.73
CA SER A 13 -4.74 12.03 3.53
C SER A 13 -3.71 12.75 2.65
N LEU A 14 -3.51 12.28 1.42
CA LEU A 14 -2.68 12.95 0.43
C LEU A 14 -3.33 14.23 -0.12
N GLY A 15 -4.63 14.44 0.09
CA GLY A 15 -5.38 15.60 -0.40
C GLY A 15 -5.83 15.46 -1.86
N LEU A 16 -5.88 14.23 -2.38
CA LEU A 16 -6.37 13.96 -3.73
C LEU A 16 -7.89 14.10 -3.79
N ARG A 17 -8.40 14.52 -4.95
CA ARG A 17 -9.84 14.55 -5.18
C ARG A 17 -10.36 13.13 -5.29
N PRO A 18 -11.49 12.80 -4.66
CA PRO A 18 -12.08 11.48 -4.77
C PRO A 18 -12.45 11.21 -6.24
N GLY A 19 -12.03 10.06 -6.75
CA GLY A 19 -12.31 9.67 -8.13
C GLY A 19 -11.67 8.34 -8.54
N ASN A 20 -10.72 7.86 -7.75
CA ASN A 20 -10.09 6.57 -7.98
C ASN A 20 -11.06 5.41 -7.70
N LYS A 21 -11.13 4.47 -8.65
CA LYS A 21 -11.93 3.26 -8.55
C LYS A 21 -11.04 2.10 -8.14
N TYR A 22 -11.21 1.65 -6.90
CA TYR A 22 -10.50 0.52 -6.33
C TYR A 22 -11.37 -0.74 -6.41
N SER A 23 -10.78 -1.83 -6.89
CA SER A 23 -11.34 -3.19 -6.83
C SER A 23 -10.32 -4.15 -6.21
N ALA A 24 -10.70 -5.42 -6.04
CA ALA A 24 -9.80 -6.47 -5.57
C ALA A 24 -9.83 -7.64 -6.56
N GLN A 25 -8.68 -8.27 -6.79
CA GLN A 25 -8.53 -9.37 -7.74
C GLN A 25 -7.94 -10.62 -7.06
N GLY A 26 -8.54 -11.78 -7.36
CA GLY A 26 -8.09 -13.10 -6.90
C GLY A 26 -8.44 -13.40 -5.44
N GLU A 27 -8.13 -14.63 -5.01
CA GLU A 27 -8.40 -15.10 -3.64
C GLU A 27 -7.66 -14.28 -2.58
N ARG A 28 -6.44 -13.81 -2.92
CA ARG A 28 -5.62 -12.95 -2.05
C ARG A 28 -6.13 -11.50 -1.96
N GLN A 29 -7.25 -11.17 -2.61
CA GLN A 29 -7.87 -9.83 -2.57
C GLN A 29 -6.87 -8.71 -2.90
N ILE A 30 -6.04 -8.90 -3.93
CA ILE A 30 -5.00 -7.95 -4.31
C ILE A 30 -5.68 -6.67 -4.84
N PRO A 31 -5.37 -5.49 -4.30
CA PRO A 31 -6.04 -4.27 -4.73
C PRO A 31 -5.65 -3.89 -6.16
N VAL A 32 -6.63 -3.40 -6.90
CA VAL A 32 -6.50 -2.91 -8.28
C VAL A 32 -7.08 -1.50 -8.36
N LEU A 33 -6.33 -0.58 -8.97
CA LEU A 33 -6.77 0.78 -9.28
C LEU A 33 -7.03 0.89 -10.78
N GLN A 34 -8.28 1.19 -11.15
CA GLN A 34 -8.63 1.55 -12.52
C GLN A 34 -8.26 3.01 -12.76
N THR A 35 -7.29 3.24 -13.64
CA THR A 35 -6.90 4.59 -14.05
C THR A 35 -7.69 4.99 -15.29
N ASN A 36 -8.08 6.27 -15.40
CA ASN A 36 -8.84 6.75 -16.55
C ASN A 36 -7.94 6.99 -17.78
N ASN A 37 -6.62 7.13 -17.58
CA ASN A 37 -5.66 7.60 -18.57
C ASN A 37 -4.50 6.61 -18.79
N GLY A 38 -4.69 5.32 -18.52
CA GLY A 38 -3.61 4.34 -18.62
C GLY A 38 -4.00 2.92 -18.23
N PRO A 39 -3.01 2.00 -18.13
CA PRO A 39 -3.26 0.65 -17.63
C PRO A 39 -3.76 0.67 -16.18
N SER A 40 -4.51 -0.37 -15.81
CA SER A 40 -4.88 -0.58 -14.42
C SER A 40 -3.64 -0.92 -13.59
N LEU A 41 -3.54 -0.36 -12.39
CA LEU A 41 -2.43 -0.62 -11.47
C LEU A 41 -2.85 -1.69 -10.46
N THR A 42 -1.97 -2.65 -10.19
CA THR A 42 -2.26 -3.77 -9.28
C THR A 42 -1.22 -3.82 -8.16
N GLY A 43 -1.68 -4.05 -6.94
CA GLY A 43 -0.85 -4.21 -5.75
C GLY A 43 -0.79 -2.97 -4.86
N LEU A 44 -0.75 -3.19 -3.54
CA LEU A 44 -0.83 -2.12 -2.54
C LEU A 44 0.32 -1.12 -2.67
N ALA A 45 1.57 -1.60 -2.69
CA ALA A 45 2.76 -0.75 -2.81
C ALA A 45 2.78 0.06 -4.12
N THR A 46 2.40 -0.58 -5.24
CA THR A 46 2.32 0.05 -6.56
C THR A 46 1.31 1.19 -6.57
N ILE A 47 0.09 0.92 -6.07
CA ILE A 47 -0.98 1.91 -6.04
C ILE A 47 -0.64 3.04 -5.06
N ALA A 48 -0.13 2.74 -3.87
CA ALA A 48 0.28 3.76 -2.90
C ALA A 48 1.37 4.69 -3.47
N THR A 49 2.39 4.12 -4.13
CA THR A 49 3.44 4.87 -4.82
C THR A 49 2.85 5.79 -5.88
N HIS A 50 1.88 5.31 -6.66
CA HIS A 50 1.21 6.12 -7.67
C HIS A 50 0.45 7.30 -7.06
N LEU A 51 -0.32 7.08 -5.99
CA LEU A 51 -1.07 8.14 -5.32
C LEU A 51 -0.14 9.22 -4.75
N VAL A 52 1.00 8.82 -4.17
CA VAL A 52 1.99 9.77 -3.64
C VAL A 52 2.58 10.64 -4.76
N LYS A 53 2.89 10.06 -5.91
CA LYS A 53 3.35 10.80 -7.10
C LYS A 53 2.26 11.73 -7.65
N GLN A 54 1.02 11.24 -7.73
CA GLN A 54 -0.13 12.04 -8.17
C GLN A 54 -0.36 13.26 -7.27
N ALA A 55 -0.10 13.13 -5.96
CA ALA A 55 -0.21 14.21 -5.00
C ALA A 55 1.01 15.15 -4.99
N SER A 56 2.00 14.92 -5.86
CA SER A 56 3.29 15.64 -5.88
C SER A 56 4.03 15.62 -4.53
N LYS A 57 3.89 14.52 -3.77
CA LYS A 57 4.49 14.33 -2.44
C LYS A 57 5.58 13.26 -2.46
N GLU A 58 6.39 13.23 -3.53
CA GLU A 58 7.39 12.17 -3.75
C GLU A 58 8.42 12.02 -2.64
N HIS A 59 8.65 13.05 -1.83
CA HIS A 59 9.49 12.97 -0.63
C HIS A 59 9.03 11.89 0.37
N LEU A 60 7.75 11.52 0.38
CA LEU A 60 7.23 10.42 1.21
C LEU A 60 7.76 9.05 0.75
N LEU A 61 8.30 8.95 -0.46
CA LEU A 61 8.93 7.74 -0.99
C LEU A 61 10.44 7.71 -0.71
N GLY A 62 10.96 8.68 0.02
CA GLY A 62 12.39 8.88 0.26
C GLY A 62 13.01 9.88 -0.71
N SER A 63 13.87 10.74 -0.19
CA SER A 63 14.59 11.78 -0.94
C SER A 63 15.98 11.30 -1.40
N THR A 64 16.59 10.37 -0.67
CA THR A 64 17.86 9.72 -1.05
C THR A 64 17.65 8.29 -1.54
N ALA A 65 18.70 7.66 -2.09
CA ALA A 65 18.64 6.26 -2.51
C ALA A 65 18.43 5.31 -1.32
N GLU A 66 19.07 5.61 -0.19
CA GLU A 66 18.96 4.86 1.06
C GLU A 66 17.54 4.96 1.63
N GLU A 67 16.96 6.16 1.68
CA GLU A 67 15.60 6.35 2.15
C GLU A 67 14.59 5.63 1.24
N LYS A 68 14.78 5.70 -0.09
CA LYS A 68 13.95 4.97 -1.05
C LYS A 68 14.01 3.46 -0.83
N ALA A 69 15.20 2.92 -0.58
CA ALA A 69 15.39 1.51 -0.29
C ALA A 69 14.68 1.11 1.02
N LEU A 70 14.79 1.92 2.07
CA LEU A 70 14.10 1.68 3.34
C LEU A 70 12.58 1.70 3.17
N VAL A 71 12.04 2.68 2.45
CA VAL A 71 10.60 2.75 2.17
C VAL A 71 10.13 1.51 1.42
N GLN A 72 10.86 1.08 0.38
CA GLN A 72 10.54 -0.15 -0.36
C GLN A 72 10.55 -1.40 0.53
N GLN A 73 11.57 -1.53 1.38
CA GLN A 73 11.67 -2.66 2.32
C GLN A 73 10.49 -2.71 3.29
N TRP A 74 10.06 -1.57 3.84
CA TRP A 74 8.89 -1.52 4.72
C TRP A 74 7.58 -1.83 4.00
N LEU A 75 7.44 -1.40 2.74
CA LEU A 75 6.29 -1.76 1.91
C LEU A 75 6.24 -3.26 1.63
N GLU A 76 7.37 -3.89 1.34
CA GLU A 76 7.46 -5.34 1.16
C GLU A 76 7.16 -6.10 2.45
N TYR A 77 7.74 -5.67 3.58
CA TYR A 77 7.47 -6.25 4.89
C TYR A 77 5.98 -6.19 5.25
N ARG A 78 5.31 -5.06 4.98
CA ARG A 78 3.87 -4.91 5.18
C ARG A 78 3.08 -5.98 4.42
N ILE A 79 3.40 -6.18 3.15
CA ILE A 79 2.68 -7.12 2.28
C ILE A 79 2.94 -8.57 2.69
N THR A 80 4.19 -8.90 3.01
CA THR A 80 4.63 -10.29 3.23
C THR A 80 4.37 -10.78 4.64
N GLN A 81 4.60 -9.93 5.64
CA GLN A 81 4.54 -10.34 7.06
C GLN A 81 3.26 -9.85 7.72
N VAL A 82 2.90 -8.58 7.55
CA VAL A 82 1.73 -8.04 8.26
C VAL A 82 0.41 -8.49 7.61
N ASP A 83 0.32 -8.40 6.28
CA ASP A 83 -0.89 -8.79 5.56
C ASP A 83 -0.91 -10.31 5.24
N GLY A 84 0.26 -10.98 5.27
CA GLY A 84 0.41 -12.41 5.05
C GLY A 84 0.01 -13.28 6.25
N HIS A 85 0.25 -12.81 7.47
CA HIS A 85 -0.14 -13.51 8.72
C HIS A 85 -1.55 -13.11 9.15
N SER A 86 -2.55 -13.62 8.41
CA SER A 86 -3.97 -13.46 8.75
C SER A 86 -4.53 -14.62 9.58
N SER A 87 -3.69 -15.56 10.03
CA SER A 87 -4.07 -16.54 11.05
C SER A 87 -4.10 -15.83 12.41
N LYS A 88 -5.15 -16.07 13.20
CA LYS A 88 -5.27 -15.50 14.55
C LYS A 88 -4.24 -16.11 15.51
N GLU A 89 -3.57 -17.19 15.12
CA GLU A 89 -2.61 -17.91 15.96
C GLU A 89 -1.22 -17.24 16.04
N ASP A 90 -0.78 -16.50 15.01
CA ASP A 90 0.64 -16.04 14.93
C ASP A 90 0.90 -14.62 15.44
N THR A 91 -0.15 -13.86 15.79
CA THR A 91 0.03 -12.50 16.36
C THR A 91 0.60 -12.51 17.79
N HIS A 92 0.68 -13.67 18.44
CA HIS A 92 1.22 -13.81 19.80
C HIS A 92 2.74 -14.07 19.87
N THR A 93 3.43 -14.35 18.76
CA THR A 93 4.86 -14.74 18.80
C THR A 93 5.83 -13.60 18.47
N LEU A 94 5.37 -12.49 17.90
CA LEU A 94 6.24 -11.36 17.52
C LEU A 94 6.49 -10.35 18.66
N LEU A 95 5.75 -10.45 19.77
CA LEU A 95 5.96 -9.64 20.98
C LEU A 95 6.38 -10.52 22.16
N LYS A 96 7.47 -11.26 22.03
CA LYS A 96 8.22 -11.71 23.20
C LYS A 96 9.54 -10.95 23.26
N VAL A 97 9.47 -9.76 23.83
CA VAL A 97 10.63 -9.00 24.32
C VAL A 97 11.02 -9.59 25.68
N SER A 98 12.19 -10.22 25.73
CA SER A 98 13.12 -10.29 26.87
C SER A 98 14.29 -11.19 26.52
#